data_AF-A0AA44RE75-F1
#
_entry.id   AF-A0AA44RE75-F1
#
_cell.length_a   1.000
_cell.length_b   1.000
_cell.length_c   1.000
_cell.angle_alpha   90.00
_cell.angle_beta   90.00
_cell.angle_gamma   90.00
#
_symmetry.space_group_name_H-M   'P 1'
#
loop_
_entity.id
_entity.type
_entity.pdbx_description
1 polymer ?
#
loop_
_entity_poly.entity_id
_entity_poly.type
_entity_poly.pdbx_seq_one_letter_code
_entity_poly.pdbx_strand_id
1 'polypeptide(L)' 'RKTWQLQFTYTASQPGTHQKIIDMAMNGVGCRASARIMGVGLNTVLRHLKNSGRSR' A
#
# COMPACT_ATOMS: atom_id res chain seq x y z
N ARG A 1 10.41 29.56 -2.93
CA ARG A 1 11.03 28.31 -2.41
C ARG A 1 9.99 27.21 -2.47
N LYS A 2 10.23 26.12 -3.21
CA LYS A 2 9.36 24.92 -3.19
C LYS A 2 9.87 23.99 -2.09
N THR A 3 9.10 23.80 -1.03
CA THR A 3 9.38 22.80 0.01
C THR A 3 8.65 21.52 -0.38
N TRP A 4 9.40 20.46 -0.69
CA TRP A 4 8.83 19.15 -0.96
C TRP A 4 8.26 18.54 0.33
N GLN A 5 7.19 17.74 0.22
CA GLN A 5 6.65 17.00 1.35
C GLN A 5 7.64 15.93 1.80
N LEU A 6 8.20 16.10 3.01
CA LEU A 6 9.16 15.16 3.61
C LEU A 6 8.49 14.04 4.41
N GLN A 7 7.23 14.23 4.82
CA GLN A 7 6.48 13.28 5.63
C GLN A 7 5.07 13.13 5.06
N PHE A 8 4.72 11.91 4.65
CA PHE A 8 3.36 11.57 4.25
C PHE A 8 2.56 11.22 5.50
N THR A 9 1.49 11.98 5.76
CA THR A 9 0.56 11.72 6.88
C THR A 9 -0.28 10.46 6.66
N TYR A 10 -0.48 10.07 5.40
CA TYR A 10 -1.22 8.87 5.03
C TYR A 10 -0.26 7.72 4.75
N THR A 11 -0.35 6.65 5.54
CA THR A 11 0.50 5.46 5.43
C THR A 11 0.47 4.83 4.04
N ALA A 12 -0.67 4.88 3.34
CA ALA A 12 -0.75 4.33 1.98
C ALA A 12 -0.07 5.19 0.90
N SER A 13 0.26 6.44 1.19
CA SER A 13 0.99 7.33 0.28
C SER A 13 2.49 7.35 0.56
N GLN A 14 2.95 6.64 1.59
CA GLN A 14 4.38 6.53 1.86
C GLN A 14 5.09 5.72 0.76
N PRO A 15 6.28 6.17 0.34
CA PRO A 15 7.11 5.40 -0.57
C PRO A 15 7.44 4.04 0.07
N GLY A 16 7.26 2.96 -0.70
CA GLY A 16 7.43 1.58 -0.22
C GLY A 16 6.13 0.90 0.23
N THR A 17 5.04 1.63 0.50
CA THR A 17 3.77 1.00 0.92
C THR A 17 3.15 0.13 -0.16
N HIS A 18 3.31 0.50 -1.44
CA HIS A 18 2.88 -0.33 -2.57
C HIS A 18 3.51 -1.72 -2.53
N GLN A 19 4.83 -1.79 -2.37
CA GLN A 19 5.55 -3.06 -2.33
C GLN A 19 5.20 -3.86 -1.08
N LYS A 20 5.07 -3.19 0.07
CA LYS A 20 4.69 -3.81 1.34
C LYS A 20 3.28 -4.43 1.30
N ILE A 21 2.33 -3.79 0.61
CA ILE A 21 0.99 -4.33 0.38
C ILE A 21 1.04 -5.62 -0.45
N ILE A 22 1.79 -5.59 -1.56
CA ILE A 22 1.92 -6.73 -2.46
C ILE A 22 2.59 -7.89 -1.73
N ASP A 23 3.73 -7.64 -1.09
CA ASP A 23 4.48 -8.64 -0.35
C ASP A 23 3.62 -9.30 0.73
N MET A 24 2.92 -8.51 1.53
CA MET A 24 2.03 -9.03 2.58
C MET A 24 0.88 -9.88 2.00
N ALA A 25 0.27 -9.45 0.90
CA ALA A 25 -0.80 -10.22 0.26
C ALA A 25 -0.30 -11.51 -0.40
N MET A 26 0.88 -11.48 -1.02
CA MET A 26 1.49 -12.63 -1.72
C MET A 26 2.10 -13.64 -0.74
N ASN A 27 2.57 -13.18 0.42
CA ASN A 27 3.09 -14.04 1.50
C ASN A 27 1.98 -14.66 2.38
N GLY A 28 0.73 -14.69 1.92
CA GLY A 28 -0.37 -15.43 2.56
C GLY A 28 -1.09 -14.72 3.70
N VAL A 29 -0.78 -13.46 4.00
CA VAL A 29 -1.45 -12.69 5.08
C VAL A 29 -2.90 -12.34 4.68
N GLY A 30 -3.19 -12.24 3.39
CA GLY A 30 -4.54 -11.99 2.86
C GLY A 30 -5.01 -10.53 3.00
N CYS A 31 -5.84 -10.07 2.06
CA CYS A 31 -6.15 -8.64 1.87
C CYS A 31 -6.73 -7.93 3.12
N ARG A 32 -7.60 -8.61 3.88
CA ARG A 32 -8.25 -8.05 5.07
C ARG A 32 -7.28 -7.91 6.24
N ALA A 33 -6.39 -8.88 6.45
CA ALA A 33 -5.40 -8.79 7.51
C ALA A 33 -4.34 -7.75 7.14
N SER A 34 -3.93 -7.65 5.86
CA SER A 34 -3.02 -6.60 5.41
C SER A 34 -3.57 -5.20 5.66
N ALA A 35 -4.85 -4.98 5.35
CA ALA A 35 -5.52 -3.72 5.62
C ALA A 35 -5.48 -3.35 7.12
N ARG A 36 -5.73 -4.32 8.00
CA ARG A 36 -5.69 -4.14 9.46
C ARG A 36 -4.27 -3.87 9.98
N ILE A 37 -3.27 -4.63 9.51
CA ILE A 37 -1.86 -4.49 9.96
C ILE A 37 -1.27 -3.14 9.56
N MET A 38 -1.61 -2.64 8.37
CA MET A 38 -1.08 -1.37 7.87
C MET A 38 -1.96 -0.15 8.19
N GLY A 39 -3.12 -0.36 8.82
CA GLY A 39 -4.07 0.72 9.12
C GLY A 39 -4.60 1.42 7.85
N VAL A 40 -4.69 0.71 6.73
CA VAL A 40 -5.19 1.23 5.45
C VAL A 40 -6.54 0.62 5.10
N GLY A 41 -7.34 1.33 4.33
CA GLY A 41 -8.62 0.81 3.86
C GLY A 41 -8.46 -0.42 2.96
N LEU A 42 -9.40 -1.38 3.04
CA LEU A 42 -9.40 -2.57 2.19
C LEU A 42 -9.40 -2.21 0.69
N ASN A 43 -10.13 -1.16 0.31
CA ASN A 43 -10.14 -0.66 -1.07
C ASN A 43 -8.75 -0.20 -1.54
N THR A 44 -7.94 0.33 -0.63
CA THR A 44 -6.56 0.75 -0.93
C THR A 44 -5.72 -0.48 -1.22
N VAL A 45 -5.78 -1.53 -0.39
CA VAL A 45 -5.09 -2.81 -0.63
C VAL A 45 -5.48 -3.41 -1.97
N LEU A 46 -6.78 -3.55 -2.23
CA LEU A 46 -7.29 -4.12 -3.49
C LEU A 46 -6.86 -3.32 -4.73
N ARG A 47 -6.84 -1.99 -4.63
CA ARG A 47 -6.37 -1.12 -5.73
C ARG A 47 -4.89 -1.32 -6.02
N HIS A 48 -4.05 -1.41 -4.98
CA HIS A 48 -2.63 -1.67 -5.16
C HIS A 48 -2.36 -3.06 -5.76
N LEU A 49 -3.14 -4.08 -5.38
CA LEU A 49 -3.05 -5.42 -5.99
C LEU A 49 -3.53 -5.46 -7.45
N LYS A 50 -4.56 -4.70 -7.82
CA LYS A 50 -4.98 -4.58 -9.23
C LYS A 50 -3.92 -3.88 -10.08
N ASN A 51 -3.30 -2.85 -9.52
CA ASN A 51 -2.25 -2.09 -10.20
C ASN A 51 -0.92 -2.85 -10.29
N SER A 52 -0.64 -3.77 -9.38
CA SER A 52 0.59 -4.59 -9.42
C SER A 52 0.64 -5.53 -10.63
N GLY A 53 -0.52 -6.00 -11.11
CA GLY A 53 -0.60 -6.81 -12.34
C GLY A 53 -0.56 -5.99 -13.63
N ARG A 54 -0.79 -4.67 -13.57
CA ARG A 54 -0.87 -3.77 -14.74
C ARG A 54 0.47 -3.18 -15.16
N SER A 55 1.52 -3.38 -14.36
CA SER A 55 2.89 -2.96 -14.66
C SER A 55 3.70 -4.01 -15.43
N ARG A 56 3.03 -5.02 -16.01
CA ARG A 56 3.64 -6.04 -16.85
C ARG A 56 3.23 -5.83 -18.30
#